data_AF-A0A7C0XF69-F1
#
_entry.id   AF-A0A7C0XF69-F1
#
_cell.length_a   1.000
_cell.length_b   1.000
_cell.length_c   1.000
_cell.angle_alpha   90.00
_cell.angle_beta   90.00
_cell.angle_gamma   90.00
#
_symmetry.space_group_name_H-M   'P 1'
#
loop_
_entity.id
_entity.type
_entity.pdbx_description
1 polymer ?
#
loop_
_entity_poly.entity_id
_entity_poly.type
_entity_poly.pdbx_seq_one_letter_code
_entity_poly.pdbx_strand_id
1 'polypeptide(L)' 'LIIVSEDEGIVKAARNIPGVDVKIVDLISVKDLCPGGVPGRLTIWSETAIQKVGDKFV' A
#
# COMPACT_ATOMS: atom_id res chain seq x y z
N LEU A 1 3.37 -0.29 -5.77
CA LEU A 1 2.43 -0.60 -4.66
C LEU A 1 1.74 0.70 -4.26
N ILE A 2 0.43 0.72 -4.14
CA ILE A 2 -0.34 1.87 -3.68
C ILE A 2 -0.96 1.50 -2.34
N ILE A 3 -0.77 2.35 -1.33
CA ILE A 3 -1.27 2.13 0.02
C ILE A 3 -2.32 3.17 0.36
N VAL A 4 -3.50 2.66 0.71
CA VAL A 4 -4.69 3.45 1.03
C VAL A 4 -5.19 3.10 2.43
N SER A 5 -5.83 4.05 3.09
CA SER A 5 -6.49 3.80 4.38
C SER A 5 -7.80 3.04 4.21
N GLU A 6 -8.55 3.36 3.16
CA GLU A 6 -9.84 2.74 2.80
C GLU A 6 -9.95 2.54 1.27
N ASP A 7 -10.78 1.59 0.83
CA ASP A 7 -11.02 1.33 -0.60
C ASP A 7 -12.23 2.12 -1.10
N GLU A 8 -11.98 3.32 -1.64
CA GLU A 8 -12.98 4.16 -2.30
C GLU A 8 -13.10 3.86 -3.81
N GLY A 9 -12.90 2.59 -4.20
CA GLY A 9 -12.90 2.17 -5.61
C GLY A 9 -11.52 2.26 -6.28
N ILE A 10 -10.47 2.58 -5.51
CA ILE A 10 -9.08 2.64 -5.99
C ILE A 10 -8.62 1.25 -6.45
N VAL A 11 -9.06 0.19 -5.75
CA VAL A 11 -8.77 -1.19 -6.17
C VAL A 11 -9.34 -1.45 -7.56
N LYS A 12 -10.58 -1.02 -7.83
CA LYS A 12 -11.22 -1.20 -9.14
C LYS A 12 -10.52 -0.39 -10.23
N ALA A 13 -10.07 0.82 -9.92
CA ALA A 13 -9.35 1.67 -10.87
C ALA A 13 -7.96 1.11 -11.24
N ALA A 14 -7.21 0.64 -10.25
CA ALA A 14 -5.84 0.21 -10.44
C ALA A 14 -5.68 -1.25 -10.91
N ARG A 15 -6.70 -2.11 -10.74
CA ARG A 15 -6.60 -3.57 -11.03
C ARG A 15 -6.17 -3.92 -12.46
N ASN A 16 -6.35 -3.01 -13.42
CA ASN A 16 -6.05 -3.27 -14.83
C ASN A 16 -4.63 -2.84 -15.21
N ILE A 17 -3.85 -2.26 -14.29
CA ILE A 17 -2.50 -1.79 -14.56
C ILE A 17 -1.50 -2.88 -14.16
N PRO A 18 -0.74 -3.49 -15.10
CA PRO A 18 0.24 -4.52 -14.78
C PRO A 18 1.32 -4.01 -13.82
N GLY A 19 1.63 -4.81 -12.79
CA GLY A 19 2.67 -4.48 -11.80
C GLY A 19 2.22 -3.49 -10.71
N VAL A 20 0.98 -3.00 -10.76
CA VAL A 20 0.40 -2.16 -9.70
C VAL A 20 -0.44 -3.02 -8.77
N ASP A 21 -0.02 -3.07 -7.51
CA ASP A 21 -0.81 -3.64 -6.41
C ASP A 21 -1.37 -2.51 -5.54
N VAL A 22 -2.61 -2.67 -5.07
CA VAL A 22 -3.24 -1.79 -4.09
C VAL A 22 -3.44 -2.56 -2.78
N LYS A 23 -3.06 -1.96 -1.66
CA LYS A 23 -3.24 -2.54 -0.32
C LYS A 23 -3.79 -1.53 0.66
N ILE A 24 -4.59 -2.04 1.58
CA ILE A 24 -5.08 -1.26 2.73
C ILE A 24 -3.97 -1.24 3.80
N VAL A 25 -3.79 -0.10 4.46
CA VAL A 25 -2.71 0.14 5.43
C VAL A 25 -2.70 -0.89 6.56
N ASP A 26 -3.86 -1.40 6.97
CA ASP A 26 -3.97 -2.38 8.05
C ASP A 26 -3.67 -3.82 7.62
N LEU A 27 -3.64 -4.08 6.31
CA LEU A 27 -3.48 -5.41 5.72
C LEU A 27 -2.15 -5.57 4.95
N ILE A 28 -1.24 -4.61 5.08
CA ILE A 28 0.06 -4.66 4.43
C ILE A 28 0.95 -5.71 5.09
N SER A 29 1.63 -6.52 4.25
CA SER A 29 2.60 -7.51 4.69
C SER A 29 4.00 -7.21 4.16
N VAL A 30 5.02 -7.83 4.78
CA VAL A 30 6.42 -7.70 4.34
C VAL A 30 6.60 -8.16 2.88
N LYS A 31 5.82 -9.14 2.41
CA LYS A 31 5.89 -9.62 1.03
C LYS A 31 5.46 -8.57 0.02
N ASP A 32 4.53 -7.70 0.42
CA ASP A 32 4.05 -6.62 -0.44
C ASP A 32 5.13 -5.54 -0.61
N LEU A 33 5.90 -5.25 0.44
CA LEU A 33 7.00 -4.27 0.43
C LEU A 33 8.31 -4.83 -0.13
N CYS A 34 8.56 -6.12 0.08
CA CYS A 34 9.81 -6.79 -0.28
C CYS A 34 9.53 -8.10 -1.02
N PRO A 35 9.02 -8.05 -2.27
CA PRO A 35 8.82 -9.24 -3.07
C PRO A 35 10.17 -9.92 -3.32
N GLY A 36 10.30 -11.20 -2.93
CA GLY A 36 11.56 -11.94 -3.02
C GLY A 36 12.61 -11.54 -1.98
N GLY A 37 12.26 -10.79 -0.95
CA GLY A 37 13.19 -10.37 0.12
C GLY A 37 14.09 -9.19 -0.25
N VAL A 38 13.86 -8.56 -1.40
CA VAL A 38 14.58 -7.36 -1.83
C VAL A 38 13.83 -6.12 -1.33
N PRO A 39 14.44 -5.28 -0.47
CA PRO A 39 13.81 -4.05 0.00
C PRO A 39 13.80 -2.96 -1.07
N GLY A 40 12.98 -1.92 -0.86
CA GLY A 40 12.96 -0.74 -1.73
C GLY A 40 11.94 -0.80 -2.87
N ARG A 41 10.88 -1.60 -2.74
CA ARG A 41 9.76 -1.55 -3.70
C ARG A 41 9.13 -0.16 -3.69
N LEU A 42 9.04 0.46 -4.87
CA LEU A 42 8.39 1.75 -5.04
C LEU A 42 6.94 1.68 -4.54
N THR A 43 6.66 2.51 -3.54
CA THR A 43 5.39 2.51 -2.81
C THR A 43 4.85 3.93 -2.72
N ILE A 44 3.63 4.11 -3.22
CA ILE A 44 2.90 5.37 -3.20
C ILE A 44 1.93 5.30 -2.03
N TRP A 45 1.97 6.32 -1.18
CA TRP A 45 1.15 6.42 0.01
C TRP A 45 0.11 7.51 -0.16
N SER A 46 -1.12 7.24 0.27
CA SER A 46 -2.09 8.30 0.55
C SER A 46 -1.73 9.02 1.85
N GLU A 47 -2.10 10.28 1.96
CA GLU A 47 -1.85 11.10 3.16
C GLU A 47 -2.47 10.49 4.42
N THR A 48 -3.71 10.01 4.32
CA THR A 48 -4.40 9.37 5.45
C THR A 48 -3.76 8.03 5.84
N ALA A 49 -3.19 7.29 4.87
CA ALA A 49 -2.45 6.06 5.18
C ALA A 49 -1.16 6.37 5.95
N ILE A 50 -0.42 7.42 5.58
CA ILE A 50 0.84 7.73 6.28
C ILE A 50 0.60 8.25 7.69
N GLN A 51 -0.45 9.05 7.89
CA GLN A 51 -0.89 9.49 9.23
C GLN A 51 -1.25 8.29 10.11
N LYS A 52 -2.06 7.36 9.58
CA LYS A 52 -2.48 6.16 10.31
C LYS A 52 -1.32 5.24 10.69
N VAL A 53 -0.27 5.16 9.88
CA VAL A 53 0.97 4.46 10.27
C VAL A 53 1.71 5.22 11.36
N GLY A 54 1.81 6.55 11.26
CA GLY A 54 2.38 7.40 12.31
C GLY A 54 1.69 7.14 13.66
N ASP A 55 0.36 7.23 13.71
CA ASP A 55 -0.41 7.03 14.95
C ASP A 55 -0.27 5.62 15.54
N LYS A 56 -0.06 4.60 14.69
CA LYS A 56 0.00 3.19 15.10
C LYS A 56 1.36 2.80 15.69
N PHE A 57 2.41 3.57 15.42
CA PHE A 57 3.79 3.29 15.84
C PHE A 57 4.44 4.43 16.65
N VAL A 58 3.62 5.34 17.19
CA VAL A 58 4.01 6.30 18.25
C VAL A 58 3.81 5.69 19.63
#